data_AF-A0A519LEE6-F1
#
_entry.id   AF-A0A519LEE6-F1
#
_cell.length_a   1.000
_cell.length_b   1.000
_cell.length_c   1.000
_cell.angle_alpha   90.00
_cell.angle_beta   90.00
_cell.angle_gamma   90.00
#
_symmetry.space_group_name_H-M   'P 1'
#
loop_
_entity.id
_entity.type
_entity.pdbx_description
1 polymer ?
#
loop_
_entity_poly.entity_id
_entity_poly.type
_entity_poly.pdbx_seq_one_letter_code
_entity_poly.pdbx_strand_id
1 'polypeptide(L)'
;MFFADATILVEGPAERMLIPHFIKNHHEVLDSCYVTILEIGGSHAHRLQPLIEKLGLATLIVTDLDSKEKYTDTSVSPPKEKQRKCQPKLGVNQITNNDTLKQWNPKLTAIDDLIDLESEKKILLDNPIRVAYQSEINLSGTKVYPYTFEDALVLENIENFKSITATSGLLKKMVQAASEDDKNNSAKKAYEAINSDGAKKAEFALDVLYFENPEKLNVPSYIKEGLVWLENVLKPTKNIVEPETPSI
;
A
#
# COMPACT_ATOMS: atom_id res chain seq x y z
N MET A 1 8.61 6.66 17.19
CA MET A 1 9.44 5.47 16.87
C MET A 1 10.20 4.94 18.07
N PHE A 2 11.07 5.70 18.76
CA PHE A 2 11.90 5.16 19.87
C PHE A 2 11.15 4.62 21.09
N PHE A 3 9.88 5.00 21.28
CA PHE A 3 9.01 4.52 22.36
C PHE A 3 7.72 3.91 21.83
N ALA A 4 7.72 3.48 20.57
CA ALA A 4 6.54 2.92 19.91
C ALA A 4 6.48 1.41 20.13
N ASP A 5 5.28 0.86 20.27
CA ASP A 5 5.07 -0.60 20.24
C ASP A 5 5.34 -1.14 18.83
N ALA A 6 4.98 -0.34 17.81
CA ALA A 6 5.23 -0.63 16.41
C ALA A 6 5.42 0.64 15.57
N THR A 7 6.00 0.47 14.40
CA THR A 7 6.10 1.54 13.38
C THR A 7 5.48 1.12 12.06
N ILE A 8 4.74 2.02 11.43
CA ILE A 8 4.27 1.87 10.06
C ILE A 8 4.99 2.90 9.21
N LEU A 9 5.84 2.45 8.30
CA LEU A 9 6.48 3.30 7.30
C LEU A 9 5.54 3.41 6.11
N VAL A 10 5.27 4.64 5.65
CA VAL A 10 4.42 4.89 4.50
C VAL A 10 5.15 5.71 3.46
N GLU A 11 4.85 5.44 2.19
CA GLU A 11 5.53 6.10 1.06
C GLU A 11 5.14 7.57 0.92
N GLY A 12 3.85 7.89 1.06
CA GLY A 12 3.31 9.20 0.77
C GLY A 12 2.37 9.79 1.82
N PRO A 13 1.90 11.02 1.56
CA PRO A 13 1.01 11.73 2.47
C PRO A 13 -0.40 11.14 2.51
N ALA A 14 -0.85 10.47 1.44
CA ALA A 14 -2.20 9.93 1.38
C ALA A 14 -2.40 8.78 2.38
N GLU A 15 -1.46 7.86 2.42
CA GLU A 15 -1.38 6.75 3.37
C GLU A 15 -1.24 7.28 4.80
N ARG A 16 -0.35 8.25 5.02
CA ARG A 16 -0.16 8.86 6.36
C ARG A 16 -1.46 9.43 6.91
N MET A 17 -2.31 9.98 6.05
CA MET A 17 -3.58 10.56 6.43
C MET A 17 -4.68 9.52 6.63
N LEU A 18 -4.76 8.49 5.79
CA LEU A 18 -5.88 7.53 5.79
C LEU A 18 -5.66 6.32 6.70
N ILE A 19 -4.43 5.81 6.83
CA ILE A 19 -4.13 4.65 7.69
C ILE A 19 -4.55 4.85 9.16
N PRO A 20 -4.37 6.01 9.81
CA PRO A 20 -4.89 6.23 11.16
C PRO A 20 -6.40 5.96 11.29
N HIS A 21 -7.17 6.34 10.27
CA HIS A 21 -8.63 6.09 10.28
C HIS A 21 -8.95 4.61 10.10
N PHE A 22 -8.21 3.90 9.24
CA PHE A 22 -8.37 2.45 9.10
C PHE A 22 -8.05 1.69 10.39
N ILE A 23 -7.00 2.10 11.09
CA ILE A 23 -6.64 1.52 12.40
C ILE A 23 -7.78 1.75 13.39
N LYS A 24 -8.21 3.00 13.55
CA LYS A 24 -9.26 3.37 14.50
C LYS A 24 -10.58 2.61 14.28
N ASN A 25 -10.94 2.38 13.02
CA ASN A 25 -12.25 1.82 12.67
C ASN A 25 -12.26 0.29 12.52
N HIS A 26 -11.10 -0.34 12.31
CA HIS A 26 -11.03 -1.77 11.97
C HIS A 26 -10.02 -2.58 12.79
N HIS A 27 -9.19 -1.94 13.62
CA HIS A 27 -8.11 -2.57 14.37
C HIS A 27 -8.01 -2.06 15.81
N GLU A 28 -8.98 -2.44 16.65
CA GLU A 28 -9.08 -1.99 18.06
C GLU A 28 -7.79 -2.21 18.87
N VAL A 29 -7.09 -3.34 18.63
CA VAL A 29 -5.83 -3.63 19.32
C VAL A 29 -4.76 -2.62 18.89
N LEU A 30 -4.60 -2.36 17.59
CA LEU A 30 -3.63 -1.38 17.10
C LEU A 30 -3.96 0.05 17.56
N ASP A 31 -5.24 0.41 17.64
CA ASP A 31 -5.70 1.71 18.15
C ASP A 31 -5.35 1.92 19.64
N SER A 32 -5.23 0.82 20.39
CA SER A 32 -4.79 0.85 21.79
C SER A 32 -3.27 0.83 21.99
N CYS A 33 -2.49 0.64 20.92
CA CYS A 33 -1.03 0.59 20.94
C CYS A 33 -0.39 1.94 20.57
N TYR A 34 0.84 2.16 21.01
CA TYR A 34 1.67 3.29 20.57
C TYR A 34 2.26 3.03 19.18
N VAL A 35 1.43 3.06 18.14
CA VAL A 35 1.85 2.91 16.75
C VAL A 35 2.35 4.24 16.19
N THR A 36 3.62 4.30 15.75
CA THR A 36 4.15 5.46 15.01
C THR A 36 3.93 5.27 13.51
N ILE A 37 3.25 6.21 12.85
CA ILE A 37 3.17 6.26 11.38
C ILE A 37 4.18 7.29 10.88
N LEU A 38 5.13 6.88 10.04
CA LEU A 38 6.20 7.72 9.50
C LEU A 38 6.15 7.77 7.97
N GLU A 39 5.92 8.97 7.41
CA GLU A 39 6.03 9.22 5.97
C GLU A 39 7.50 9.34 5.56
N ILE A 40 7.93 8.56 4.57
CA ILE A 40 9.32 8.53 4.06
C ILE A 40 9.53 9.53 2.92
N GLY A 41 8.46 9.89 2.18
CA GLY A 41 8.54 10.79 1.03
C GLY A 41 9.13 10.11 -0.21
N GLY A 42 8.54 8.99 -0.62
CA GLY A 42 8.93 8.18 -1.78
C GLY A 42 9.41 6.76 -1.42
N SER A 43 9.81 5.98 -2.44
CA SER A 43 10.19 4.56 -2.32
C SER A 43 11.59 4.32 -1.73
N HIS A 44 11.90 4.99 -0.62
CA HIS A 44 13.22 5.00 0.03
C HIS A 44 13.24 4.46 1.46
N ALA A 45 12.24 3.67 1.86
CA ALA A 45 12.17 3.10 3.21
C ALA A 45 13.39 2.24 3.55
N HIS A 46 14.03 1.60 2.56
CA HIS A 46 15.32 0.91 2.70
C HIS A 46 16.42 1.74 3.39
N ARG A 47 16.38 3.07 3.32
CA ARG A 47 17.37 3.93 4.01
C ARG A 47 17.26 3.85 5.53
N LEU A 48 16.08 3.51 6.06
CA LEU A 48 15.87 3.29 7.49
C LEU A 48 16.16 1.86 7.92
N GLN A 49 16.47 0.95 6.99
CA GLN A 49 16.76 -0.46 7.30
C GLN A 49 17.76 -0.63 8.45
N PRO A 50 18.95 0.00 8.45
CA PRO A 50 19.92 -0.23 9.53
C PRO A 50 19.42 0.23 10.90
N LEU A 51 18.54 1.22 10.94
CA LEU A 51 17.96 1.72 12.18
C LEU A 51 16.84 0.82 12.68
N ILE A 52 15.89 0.45 11.82
CA ILE A 52 14.74 -0.38 12.17
C ILE A 52 15.18 -1.76 12.65
N GLU A 53 16.08 -2.42 11.90
CA GLU A 53 16.60 -3.74 12.29
C GLU A 53 17.41 -3.67 13.59
N LYS A 54 18.19 -2.60 13.80
CA LYS A 54 18.94 -2.41 15.05
C LYS A 54 18.03 -2.17 16.26
N LEU A 55 16.88 -1.53 16.07
CA LEU A 55 15.89 -1.34 17.13
C LEU A 55 15.07 -2.61 17.42
N GLY A 56 15.05 -3.59 16.50
CA GLY A 56 14.23 -4.80 16.63
C GLY A 56 12.72 -4.50 16.67
N LEU A 57 12.31 -3.37 16.10
CA LEU A 57 10.95 -2.83 16.22
C LEU A 57 9.98 -3.52 15.26
N ALA A 58 8.80 -3.91 15.75
CA ALA A 58 7.71 -4.39 14.91
C ALA A 58 7.35 -3.34 13.85
N THR A 59 7.60 -3.64 12.57
CA THR A 59 7.51 -2.64 11.51
C THR A 59 6.70 -3.13 10.31
N LEU A 60 5.68 -2.38 9.94
CA LEU A 60 4.97 -2.55 8.67
C LEU A 60 5.46 -1.49 7.67
N ILE A 61 5.85 -1.91 6.48
CA ILE A 61 6.28 -1.01 5.40
C ILE A 61 5.20 -1.02 4.33
N VAL A 62 4.47 0.08 4.17
CA VAL A 62 3.46 0.28 3.14
C VAL A 62 4.10 1.09 2.00
N THR A 63 4.20 0.49 0.81
CA THR A 63 4.90 1.09 -0.33
C THR A 63 4.25 0.71 -1.66
N ASP A 64 4.44 1.53 -2.68
CA ASP A 64 3.87 1.30 -4.01
C ASP A 64 4.67 0.26 -4.81
N LEU A 65 3.98 -0.47 -5.70
CA LEU A 65 4.59 -1.43 -6.63
C LEU A 65 5.53 -0.74 -7.62
N ASP A 66 5.21 0.49 -8.02
CA ASP A 66 6.09 1.37 -8.77
C ASP A 66 6.61 0.75 -10.10
N SER A 67 5.71 0.07 -10.82
CA SER A 67 6.03 -0.68 -12.06
C SER A 67 6.50 0.20 -13.22
N LYS A 68 7.58 -0.26 -13.86
CA LYS A 68 8.17 0.31 -15.08
C LYS A 68 8.29 -0.73 -16.18
N GLU A 69 8.12 -0.26 -17.41
CA GLU A 69 8.39 -1.02 -18.62
C GLU A 69 9.44 -0.31 -19.48
N LYS A 70 10.14 -1.07 -20.32
CA LYS A 70 11.07 -0.49 -21.30
C LYS A 70 10.28 0.29 -22.34
N TYR A 71 10.83 1.40 -22.81
CA TYR A 71 10.30 2.03 -24.02
C TYR A 71 10.45 1.05 -25.18
N THR A 72 9.34 0.79 -25.86
CA THR A 72 9.30 0.04 -27.13
C THR A 72 9.26 0.97 -28.33
N ASP A 73 9.44 2.28 -28.13
CA ASP A 73 9.41 3.27 -29.20
C ASP A 73 10.68 3.16 -30.05
N THR A 74 10.49 2.75 -31.31
CA THR A 74 11.53 2.67 -32.33
C THR A 74 11.53 3.89 -33.25
N SER A 75 10.89 4.99 -32.85
CA SER A 75 10.84 6.24 -33.62
C SER A 75 12.24 6.82 -33.83
N VAL A 76 12.36 7.75 -34.80
CA VAL A 76 13.62 8.42 -35.16
C VAL A 76 14.17 9.28 -34.00
N SER A 77 13.37 9.55 -32.97
CA SER A 77 13.76 10.31 -31.78
C SER A 77 13.15 9.67 -30.53
N PRO A 78 13.68 8.51 -30.10
CA PRO A 78 13.17 7.84 -28.92
C PRO A 78 13.43 8.70 -27.67
N PRO A 79 12.61 8.57 -26.61
CA PRO A 79 12.85 9.22 -25.33
C PRO A 79 14.25 8.90 -24.77
N LYS A 80 14.87 9.89 -24.11
CA LYS A 80 16.18 9.69 -23.47
C LYS A 80 16.12 8.66 -22.33
N GLU A 81 14.98 8.60 -21.65
CA GLU A 81 14.74 7.59 -20.63
C GLU A 81 14.54 6.22 -21.28
N LYS A 82 15.16 5.18 -20.73
CA LYS A 82 15.04 3.81 -21.25
C LYS A 82 13.79 3.08 -20.75
N GLN A 83 13.12 3.64 -19.75
CA GLN A 83 11.96 3.04 -19.08
C GLN A 83 10.94 4.11 -18.72
N ARG A 84 9.66 3.74 -18.70
CA ARG A 84 8.55 4.61 -18.25
C ARG A 84 7.72 3.92 -17.20
N LYS A 85 6.99 4.71 -16.41
CA LYS A 85 5.92 4.19 -15.55
C LYS A 85 4.86 3.51 -16.40
N CYS A 86 4.32 2.41 -15.89
CA CYS A 86 3.23 1.67 -16.53
C CYS A 86 2.33 1.08 -15.47
N GLN A 87 1.04 0.89 -15.81
CA GLN A 87 0.15 0.12 -14.96
C GLN A 87 0.65 -1.34 -14.86
N PRO A 88 0.66 -1.95 -13.66
CA PRO A 88 1.13 -3.31 -13.49
C PRO A 88 0.31 -4.30 -14.34
N LYS A 89 1.00 -5.25 -14.98
CA LYS A 89 0.42 -6.33 -15.77
C LYS A 89 1.32 -7.56 -15.68
N LEU A 90 0.71 -8.75 -15.58
CA LEU A 90 1.43 -10.01 -15.60
C LEU A 90 1.88 -10.38 -17.02
N GLY A 91 3.04 -11.04 -17.13
CA GLY A 91 3.53 -11.66 -18.37
C GLY A 91 4.12 -10.68 -19.38
N VAL A 92 4.39 -9.43 -18.99
CA VAL A 92 4.92 -8.37 -19.89
C VAL A 92 6.31 -7.86 -19.49
N ASN A 93 7.03 -8.60 -18.63
CA ASN A 93 8.41 -8.30 -18.22
C ASN A 93 8.59 -6.88 -17.62
N GLN A 94 7.60 -6.44 -16.85
CA GLN A 94 7.70 -5.21 -16.07
C GLN A 94 8.60 -5.40 -14.85
N ILE A 95 9.24 -4.33 -14.42
CA ILE A 95 10.06 -4.33 -13.21
C ILE A 95 9.58 -3.26 -12.23
N THR A 96 9.81 -3.45 -10.94
CA THR A 96 9.59 -2.39 -9.95
C THR A 96 10.73 -1.37 -9.97
N ASN A 97 10.39 -0.09 -9.77
CA ASN A 97 11.37 0.95 -9.47
C ASN A 97 11.66 1.09 -7.97
N ASN A 98 10.90 0.42 -7.12
CA ASN A 98 10.92 0.61 -5.67
C ASN A 98 12.17 0.00 -5.03
N ASP A 99 13.05 0.83 -4.46
CA ASP A 99 14.30 0.35 -3.86
C ASP A 99 14.08 -0.48 -2.61
N THR A 100 12.99 -0.27 -1.88
CA THR A 100 12.63 -1.11 -0.73
C THR A 100 12.38 -2.56 -1.14
N LEU A 101 11.60 -2.75 -2.22
CA LEU A 101 11.30 -4.07 -2.75
C LEU A 101 12.54 -4.76 -3.34
N LYS A 102 13.43 -4.00 -3.99
CA LYS A 102 14.66 -4.52 -4.61
C LYS A 102 15.78 -4.83 -3.61
N GLN A 103 15.94 -4.02 -2.56
CA GLN A 103 17.15 -4.04 -1.72
C GLN A 103 16.88 -4.56 -0.31
N TRP A 104 15.70 -4.30 0.27
CA TRP A 104 15.41 -4.65 1.65
C TRP A 104 14.63 -5.96 1.76
N ASN A 105 13.36 -5.96 1.35
CA ASN A 105 12.46 -7.10 1.38
C ASN A 105 11.36 -6.89 0.35
N PRO A 106 11.04 -7.88 -0.53
CA PRO A 106 11.52 -9.26 -0.58
C PRO A 106 12.81 -9.48 -1.39
N LYS A 107 13.47 -8.41 -1.85
CA LYS A 107 14.62 -8.44 -2.77
C LYS A 107 14.28 -9.00 -4.16
N LEU A 108 13.11 -8.62 -4.66
CA LEU A 108 12.62 -8.98 -5.99
C LEU A 108 12.56 -7.75 -6.88
N THR A 109 12.68 -7.97 -8.19
CA THR A 109 12.68 -6.90 -9.20
C THR A 109 11.56 -7.05 -10.22
N ALA A 110 11.19 -8.26 -10.62
CA ALA A 110 10.10 -8.47 -11.56
C ALA A 110 8.74 -8.23 -10.90
N ILE A 111 7.83 -7.58 -11.62
CA ILE A 111 6.47 -7.33 -11.13
C ILE A 111 5.70 -8.65 -10.99
N ASP A 112 5.88 -9.58 -11.92
CA ASP A 112 5.26 -10.91 -11.87
C ASP A 112 5.64 -11.64 -10.56
N ASP A 113 6.93 -11.68 -10.22
CA ASP A 113 7.42 -12.31 -8.98
C ASP A 113 6.87 -11.62 -7.72
N LEU A 114 6.68 -10.29 -7.76
CA LEU A 114 6.14 -9.52 -6.63
C LEU A 114 4.65 -9.79 -6.44
N ILE A 115 3.87 -9.84 -7.52
CA ILE A 115 2.42 -10.10 -7.48
C ILE A 115 2.14 -11.53 -7.03
N ASP A 116 2.92 -12.50 -7.51
CA ASP A 116 2.78 -13.92 -7.17
C ASP A 116 3.40 -14.28 -5.80
N LEU A 117 3.99 -13.31 -5.09
CA LEU A 117 4.66 -13.57 -3.82
C LEU A 117 3.67 -13.94 -2.70
N GLU A 118 3.87 -15.13 -2.16
CA GLU A 118 3.16 -15.64 -0.99
C GLU A 118 3.29 -14.69 0.22
N SER A 119 2.22 -14.60 1.01
CA SER A 119 2.11 -13.68 2.14
C SER A 119 3.23 -13.83 3.17
N GLU A 120 3.67 -15.06 3.42
CA GLU A 120 4.72 -15.41 4.39
C GLU A 120 6.08 -14.86 3.96
N LYS A 121 6.34 -14.80 2.64
CA LYS A 121 7.58 -14.27 2.07
C LYS A 121 7.62 -12.74 2.05
N LYS A 122 6.51 -12.07 2.38
CA LYS A 122 6.48 -10.61 2.61
C LYS A 122 6.99 -10.24 4.02
N ILE A 123 7.26 -11.22 4.88
CA ILE A 123 7.81 -11.04 6.22
C ILE A 123 9.32 -11.32 6.18
N LEU A 124 10.12 -10.41 6.74
CA LEU A 124 11.55 -10.64 6.94
C LEU A 124 11.72 -11.63 8.10
N LEU A 125 12.32 -12.80 7.88
CA LEU A 125 12.32 -13.87 8.90
C LEU A 125 13.06 -13.50 10.20
N ASP A 126 14.12 -12.69 10.11
CA ASP A 126 14.99 -12.38 11.25
C ASP A 126 14.54 -11.19 12.09
N ASN A 127 13.56 -10.41 11.63
CA ASN A 127 13.05 -9.24 12.34
C ASN A 127 11.52 -9.18 12.19
N PRO A 128 10.76 -8.63 13.15
CA PRO A 128 9.31 -8.48 13.01
C PRO A 128 8.98 -7.37 12.00
N ILE A 129 9.31 -7.56 10.72
CA ILE A 129 9.17 -6.58 9.65
C ILE A 129 8.41 -7.20 8.49
N ARG A 130 7.34 -6.55 8.04
CA ARG A 130 6.56 -6.95 6.87
C ARG A 130 6.48 -5.82 5.86
N VAL A 131 6.59 -6.16 4.58
CA VAL A 131 6.27 -5.23 3.49
C VAL A 131 4.87 -5.49 2.96
N ALA A 132 4.16 -4.41 2.65
CA ALA A 132 2.83 -4.40 2.07
C ALA A 132 2.87 -3.50 0.83
N TYR A 133 2.53 -4.08 -0.31
CA TYR A 133 2.44 -3.43 -1.61
C TYR A 133 1.26 -4.01 -2.38
N GLN A 134 0.78 -3.30 -3.40
CA GLN A 134 -0.43 -3.64 -4.14
C GLN A 134 -0.39 -5.08 -4.70
N SER A 135 -1.53 -5.75 -4.66
CA SER A 135 -1.73 -7.08 -5.23
C SER A 135 -2.84 -7.05 -6.29
N GLU A 136 -3.10 -8.20 -6.93
CA GLU A 136 -4.28 -8.37 -7.77
C GLU A 136 -5.56 -8.04 -6.98
N ILE A 137 -6.44 -7.25 -7.59
CA ILE A 137 -7.81 -7.01 -7.12
C ILE A 137 -8.77 -7.68 -8.10
N ASN A 138 -9.77 -8.39 -7.57
CA ASN A 138 -10.87 -8.94 -8.36
C ASN A 138 -12.08 -7.99 -8.30
N LEU A 139 -12.34 -7.29 -9.41
CA LEU A 139 -13.52 -6.45 -9.60
C LEU A 139 -14.59 -7.22 -10.38
N SER A 140 -15.45 -7.91 -9.64
CA SER A 140 -16.60 -8.65 -10.20
C SER A 140 -16.22 -9.62 -11.33
N GLY A 141 -15.14 -10.38 -11.15
CA GLY A 141 -14.61 -11.33 -12.12
C GLY A 141 -13.50 -10.77 -13.01
N THR A 142 -13.25 -9.46 -12.99
CA THR A 142 -12.14 -8.84 -13.73
C THR A 142 -10.94 -8.61 -12.81
N LYS A 143 -9.80 -9.21 -13.15
CA LYS A 143 -8.53 -9.00 -12.44
C LYS A 143 -7.90 -7.68 -12.86
N VAL A 144 -7.61 -6.80 -11.91
CA VAL A 144 -6.91 -5.53 -12.13
C VAL A 144 -5.76 -5.39 -11.14
N TYR A 145 -4.78 -4.56 -11.49
CA TYR A 145 -3.56 -4.39 -10.71
C TYR A 145 -3.31 -2.88 -10.51
N PRO A 146 -3.56 -2.35 -9.30
CA PRO A 146 -3.30 -0.95 -9.00
C PRO A 146 -1.81 -0.64 -8.95
N TYR A 147 -1.47 0.60 -9.29
CA TYR A 147 -0.10 1.07 -9.32
C TYR A 147 0.34 1.72 -8.00
N THR A 148 -0.55 2.47 -7.34
CA THR A 148 -0.28 3.18 -6.08
C THR A 148 -1.34 2.93 -5.02
N PHE A 149 -1.20 3.55 -3.84
CA PHE A 149 -2.26 3.55 -2.83
C PHE A 149 -3.58 4.15 -3.33
N GLU A 150 -3.53 5.26 -4.07
CA GLU A 150 -4.74 6.03 -4.41
C GLU A 150 -5.64 5.30 -5.40
N ASP A 151 -5.09 4.67 -6.43
CA ASP A 151 -5.89 3.88 -7.36
C ASP A 151 -6.37 2.56 -6.73
N ALA A 152 -5.57 1.93 -5.86
CA ALA A 152 -6.03 0.78 -5.06
C ALA A 152 -7.24 1.15 -4.18
N LEU A 153 -7.16 2.29 -3.47
CA LEU A 153 -8.25 2.79 -2.64
C LEU A 153 -9.53 2.99 -3.45
N VAL A 154 -9.44 3.59 -4.63
CA VAL A 154 -10.59 3.83 -5.51
C VAL A 154 -11.18 2.51 -6.03
N LEU A 155 -10.33 1.59 -6.50
CA LEU A 155 -10.78 0.33 -7.10
C LEU A 155 -11.43 -0.60 -6.08
N GLU A 156 -10.97 -0.64 -4.84
CA GLU A 156 -11.59 -1.44 -3.77
C GLU A 156 -12.82 -0.77 -3.13
N ASN A 157 -13.12 0.48 -3.52
CA ASN A 157 -14.24 1.28 -2.99
C ASN A 157 -15.11 1.89 -4.09
N ILE A 158 -15.21 1.23 -5.26
CA ILE A 158 -15.88 1.79 -6.45
C ILE A 158 -17.28 2.35 -6.15
N GLU A 159 -18.09 1.66 -5.37
CA GLU A 159 -19.46 2.11 -5.08
C GLU A 159 -19.50 3.36 -4.20
N ASN A 160 -18.59 3.50 -3.23
CA ASN A 160 -18.43 4.74 -2.47
C ASN A 160 -18.03 5.88 -3.41
N PHE A 161 -16.98 5.68 -4.21
CA PHE A 161 -16.46 6.72 -5.10
C PHE A 161 -17.47 7.15 -6.17
N LYS A 162 -18.29 6.24 -6.71
CA LYS A 162 -19.39 6.58 -7.63
C LYS A 162 -20.43 7.52 -7.01
N SER A 163 -20.63 7.43 -5.70
CA SER A 163 -21.63 8.23 -4.99
C SER A 163 -21.16 9.64 -4.66
N ILE A 164 -19.86 9.91 -4.78
CA ILE A 164 -19.26 11.22 -4.50
C ILE A 164 -19.58 12.22 -5.59
N THR A 165 -20.12 13.38 -5.21
CA THR A 165 -20.36 14.52 -6.11
C THR A 165 -19.16 15.48 -6.15
N ALA A 166 -18.00 15.00 -6.64
CA ALA A 166 -16.79 15.82 -6.75
C ALA A 166 -16.80 16.72 -7.99
N THR A 167 -16.44 17.99 -7.84
CA THR A 167 -16.57 19.00 -8.92
C THR A 167 -15.26 19.31 -9.64
N SER A 168 -14.10 19.06 -9.01
CA SER A 168 -12.77 19.38 -9.53
C SER A 168 -11.68 18.46 -8.97
N GLY A 169 -10.43 18.67 -9.41
CA GLY A 169 -9.26 18.03 -8.83
C GLY A 169 -9.06 16.56 -9.19
N LEU A 170 -8.14 15.93 -8.47
CA LEU A 170 -7.81 14.52 -8.63
C LEU A 170 -8.99 13.62 -8.21
N LEU A 171 -9.73 13.99 -7.16
CA LEU A 171 -10.92 13.24 -6.74
C LEU A 171 -11.96 13.13 -7.86
N LYS A 172 -12.27 14.20 -8.59
CA LYS A 172 -13.18 14.13 -9.73
C LYS A 172 -12.73 13.11 -10.78
N LYS A 173 -11.44 13.08 -11.12
CA LYS A 173 -10.89 12.10 -12.08
C LYS A 173 -11.03 10.67 -11.56
N MET A 174 -10.83 10.47 -10.26
CA MET A 174 -11.00 9.17 -9.60
C MET A 174 -12.47 8.72 -9.56
N VAL A 175 -13.40 9.64 -9.28
CA VAL A 175 -14.85 9.38 -9.37
C VAL A 175 -15.24 8.97 -10.79
N GLN A 176 -14.71 9.67 -11.80
CA GLN A 176 -14.91 9.32 -13.20
C GLN A 176 -14.36 7.92 -13.53
N ALA A 177 -13.16 7.59 -13.03
CA ALA A 177 -12.58 6.26 -13.18
C ALA A 177 -13.45 5.17 -12.52
N ALA A 178 -13.95 5.40 -11.29
CA ALA A 178 -14.83 4.47 -10.59
C ALA A 178 -16.18 4.27 -11.30
N SER A 179 -16.65 5.30 -12.02
CA SER A 179 -17.92 5.28 -12.75
C SER A 179 -17.86 4.56 -14.10
N GLU A 180 -16.69 4.04 -14.51
CA GLU A 180 -16.57 3.26 -15.73
C GLU A 180 -17.23 1.88 -15.60
N ASP A 181 -17.95 1.49 -16.66
CA ASP A 181 -18.58 0.17 -16.75
C ASP A 181 -17.51 -0.92 -16.90
N ASP A 182 -16.55 -0.73 -17.80
CA ASP A 182 -15.43 -1.64 -18.02
C ASP A 182 -14.39 -1.48 -16.90
N LYS A 183 -14.13 -2.57 -16.17
CA LYS A 183 -13.23 -2.58 -15.01
C LYS A 183 -11.75 -2.42 -15.38
N ASN A 184 -11.32 -2.88 -16.55
CA ASN A 184 -9.98 -2.60 -17.04
C ASN A 184 -9.84 -1.11 -17.39
N ASN A 185 -10.87 -0.51 -17.99
CA ASN A 185 -10.87 0.92 -18.28
C ASN A 185 -10.92 1.76 -17.00
N SER A 186 -11.67 1.33 -16.00
CA SER A 186 -11.70 1.92 -14.65
C SER A 186 -10.30 1.98 -14.06
N ALA A 187 -9.61 0.84 -14.00
CA ALA A 187 -8.24 0.75 -13.47
C ALA A 187 -7.26 1.60 -14.29
N LYS A 188 -7.36 1.57 -15.62
CA LYS A 188 -6.52 2.40 -16.50
C LYS A 188 -6.72 3.89 -16.25
N LYS A 189 -7.97 4.37 -16.14
CA LYS A 189 -8.26 5.78 -15.87
C LYS A 189 -7.80 6.22 -14.49
N ALA A 190 -7.92 5.37 -13.47
CA ALA A 190 -7.40 5.66 -12.14
C ALA A 190 -5.88 5.81 -12.16
N TYR A 191 -5.18 4.88 -12.83
CA TYR A 191 -3.74 4.95 -13.06
C TYR A 191 -3.31 6.22 -13.81
N GLU A 192 -4.01 6.58 -14.89
CA GLU A 192 -3.73 7.78 -15.68
C GLU A 192 -3.99 9.06 -14.87
N ALA A 193 -5.04 9.08 -14.04
CA ALA A 193 -5.36 10.21 -13.18
C ALA A 193 -4.25 10.48 -12.16
N ILE A 194 -3.77 9.44 -11.47
CA ILE A 194 -2.75 9.58 -10.43
C ILE A 194 -1.35 9.88 -10.98
N ASN A 195 -1.06 9.48 -12.22
CA ASN A 195 0.21 9.76 -12.88
C ASN A 195 0.16 11.01 -13.80
N SER A 196 -0.98 11.72 -13.84
CA SER A 196 -1.05 12.98 -14.59
C SER A 196 -0.20 14.08 -13.93
N ASP A 197 0.39 14.94 -14.76
CA ASP A 197 1.22 16.04 -14.28
C ASP A 197 0.46 16.91 -13.26
N GLY A 198 1.07 17.14 -12.10
CA GLY A 198 0.47 17.90 -11.02
C GLY A 198 -0.60 17.16 -10.22
N ALA A 199 -0.66 15.82 -10.28
CA ALA A 199 -1.51 15.03 -9.39
C ALA A 199 -1.18 15.29 -7.91
N LYS A 200 -2.15 15.88 -7.19
CA LYS A 200 -1.99 16.27 -5.78
C LYS A 200 -2.52 15.19 -4.83
N LYS A 201 -1.70 14.19 -4.55
CA LYS A 201 -2.02 13.05 -3.69
C LYS A 201 -2.52 13.45 -2.28
N ALA A 202 -1.88 14.43 -1.66
CA ALA A 202 -2.28 14.93 -0.35
C ALA A 202 -3.65 15.64 -0.38
N GLU A 203 -3.92 16.43 -1.43
CA GLU A 203 -5.22 17.09 -1.63
C GLU A 203 -6.31 16.03 -1.86
N PHE A 204 -6.02 14.99 -2.65
CA PHE A 204 -6.93 13.86 -2.83
C PHE A 204 -7.28 13.16 -1.52
N ALA A 205 -6.31 12.89 -0.65
CA ALA A 205 -6.59 12.25 0.64
C ALA A 205 -7.47 13.15 1.54
N LEU A 206 -7.23 14.46 1.57
CA LEU A 206 -8.11 15.42 2.25
C LEU A 206 -9.52 15.41 1.67
N ASP A 207 -9.65 15.43 0.35
CA ASP A 207 -10.95 15.41 -0.31
C ASP A 207 -11.71 14.12 0.00
N VAL A 208 -11.05 12.95 -0.02
CA VAL A 208 -11.65 11.67 0.36
C VAL A 208 -12.19 11.73 1.80
N LEU A 209 -11.39 12.22 2.75
CA LEU A 209 -11.83 12.37 4.15
C LEU A 209 -12.98 13.38 4.32
N TYR A 210 -13.12 14.33 3.41
CA TYR A 210 -14.18 15.33 3.42
C TYR A 210 -15.50 14.78 2.83
N PHE A 211 -15.42 14.04 1.72
CA PHE A 211 -16.60 13.56 0.99
C PHE A 211 -17.11 12.20 1.44
N GLU A 212 -16.27 11.37 2.07
CA GLU A 212 -16.63 10.04 2.53
C GLU A 212 -16.39 9.89 4.04
N ASN A 213 -17.27 9.14 4.71
CA ASN A 213 -16.99 8.71 6.07
C ASN A 213 -15.91 7.63 6.02
N PRO A 214 -14.74 7.80 6.67
CA PRO A 214 -13.68 6.81 6.67
C PRO A 214 -14.11 5.42 7.17
N GLU A 215 -15.14 5.33 8.01
CA GLU A 215 -15.72 4.06 8.48
C GLU A 215 -16.40 3.24 7.36
N LYS A 216 -16.81 3.91 6.28
CA LYS A 216 -17.47 3.27 5.13
C LYS A 216 -16.49 2.88 4.03
N LEU A 217 -15.23 3.28 4.14
CA LEU A 217 -14.19 2.93 3.19
C LEU A 217 -13.57 1.60 3.59
N ASN A 218 -13.57 0.65 2.66
CA ASN A 218 -12.78 -0.55 2.75
C ASN A 218 -11.29 -0.17 2.72
N VAL A 219 -10.55 -0.72 3.68
CA VAL A 219 -9.08 -0.70 3.68
C VAL A 219 -8.58 -1.48 2.46
N PRO A 220 -7.67 -0.92 1.64
CA PRO A 220 -7.06 -1.68 0.55
C PRO A 220 -6.48 -3.00 1.05
N SER A 221 -6.74 -4.09 0.33
CA SER A 221 -6.52 -5.46 0.81
C SER A 221 -5.09 -5.70 1.27
N TYR A 222 -4.10 -5.19 0.53
CA TYR A 222 -2.69 -5.33 0.89
C TYR A 222 -2.31 -4.60 2.19
N ILE A 223 -2.93 -3.45 2.47
CA ILE A 223 -2.77 -2.71 3.74
C ILE A 223 -3.47 -3.47 4.85
N LYS A 224 -4.70 -3.94 4.61
CA LYS A 224 -5.48 -4.73 5.57
C LYS A 224 -4.70 -5.96 6.03
N GLU A 225 -4.12 -6.72 5.11
CA GLU A 225 -3.25 -7.86 5.44
C GLU A 225 -2.05 -7.43 6.31
N GLY A 226 -1.42 -6.30 5.97
CA GLY A 226 -0.32 -5.73 6.73
C GLY A 226 -0.71 -5.33 8.16
N LEU A 227 -1.84 -4.65 8.32
CA LEU A 227 -2.36 -4.22 9.62
C LEU A 227 -2.77 -5.43 10.46
N VAL A 228 -3.47 -6.43 9.89
CA VAL A 228 -3.80 -7.67 10.60
C VAL A 228 -2.54 -8.39 11.07
N TRP A 229 -1.50 -8.47 10.23
CA TRP A 229 -0.23 -9.05 10.63
C TRP A 229 0.38 -8.28 11.81
N LEU A 230 0.46 -6.95 11.72
CA LEU A 230 1.05 -6.13 12.77
C LEU A 230 0.28 -6.26 14.10
N GLU A 231 -1.05 -6.30 14.01
CA GLU A 231 -1.92 -6.51 15.15
C GLU A 231 -1.63 -7.86 15.83
N ASN A 232 -1.45 -8.92 15.05
CA ASN A 232 -1.11 -10.24 15.58
C ASN A 232 0.28 -10.30 16.21
N VAL A 233 1.24 -9.52 15.70
CA VAL A 233 2.58 -9.38 16.31
C VAL A 233 2.49 -8.70 17.69
N LEU A 234 1.59 -7.73 17.85
CA LEU A 234 1.44 -6.96 19.10
C LEU A 234 0.49 -7.60 20.13
N LYS A 235 -0.32 -8.59 19.74
CA LYS A 235 -1.22 -9.28 20.67
C LYS A 235 -0.40 -9.91 21.81
N PRO A 236 -0.78 -9.69 23.08
CA PRO A 236 -0.11 -10.32 24.21
C PRO A 236 -0.12 -11.84 24.05
N THR A 237 1.04 -12.47 24.06
CA THR A 237 1.12 -13.92 24.13
C THR A 237 0.56 -14.32 25.50
N LYS A 238 -0.56 -15.04 25.55
CA LYS A 238 -1.05 -15.65 26.81
C LYS A 238 -0.05 -16.72 27.24
N ASN A 239 1.03 -16.32 27.89
CA ASN A 239 1.83 -17.22 28.69
C ASN A 239 1.02 -17.52 29.95
N ILE A 240 0.23 -18.58 29.90
CA ILE A 240 -0.35 -19.19 31.09
C ILE A 240 0.85 -19.71 31.88
N VAL A 241 1.29 -18.93 32.87
CA VAL A 241 2.16 -19.44 33.92
C VAL A 241 1.26 -20.35 34.75
N GLU A 242 1.41 -21.66 34.62
CA GLU A 242 0.79 -22.59 35.54
C GLU A 242 1.25 -22.23 36.97
N PRO A 243 0.34 -22.08 37.93
CA PRO A 243 0.75 -21.80 39.30
C PRO A 243 1.52 -23.01 39.82
N GLU A 244 2.83 -22.85 40.02
CA GLU A 244 3.65 -23.74 40.84
C GLU A 244 3.11 -23.70 42.27
N THR A 245 2.06 -24.49 42.53
CA THR A 245 1.64 -24.79 43.89
C THR A 245 2.12 -26.21 44.18
N PRO A 246 3.08 -26.40 45.11
CA PRO A 246 3.50 -27.75 45.48
C PRO A 246 2.33 -28.45 46.15
N SER A 247 2.01 -29.66 45.68
CA SER A 247 1.05 -30.53 46.33
C SER A 247 1.56 -30.86 47.74
N ILE A 248 0.76 -30.52 48.75
CA ILE A 248 0.98 -30.87 50.16
C ILE A 248 0.68 -32.35 50.38
#